data_AF-A0A439LHH8-F1
#
_entry.id   AF-A0A439LHH8-F1
#
_cell.length_a   1.000
_cell.length_b   1.000
_cell.length_c   1.000
_cell.angle_alpha   90.00
_cell.angle_beta   90.00
_cell.angle_gamma   90.00
#
_symmetry.space_group_name_H-M   'P 1'
#
loop_
_entity.id
_entity.type
_entity.pdbx_description
1 polymer ?
#
loop_
_entity_poly.entity_id
_entity_poly.type
_entity_poly.pdbx_seq_one_letter_code
_entity_poly.pdbx_strand_id
1 'polypeptide(L)' 'VVLSARPGRVAQEYRVPFARPRSLEIMAMKEVFDLTNTIKMDIVGERVRPKARERGTAEIVRIRP' A
#
# COMPACT_ATOMS: atom_id res chain seq x y z
N VAL A 1 -14.27 9.30 4.37
CA VAL A 1 -13.84 10.40 3.48
C VAL A 1 -12.33 10.50 3.55
N VAL A 2 -11.67 10.63 2.40
CA VAL A 2 -10.22 10.89 2.28
C VAL A 2 -10.05 12.35 1.88
N LEU A 3 -9.21 13.09 2.61
CA LEU A 3 -8.93 14.49 2.32
C LEU A 3 -7.76 14.60 1.35
N SER A 4 -7.75 15.67 0.54
CA SER A 4 -6.61 16.01 -0.29
C SER A 4 -5.49 16.64 0.55
N ALA A 5 -4.32 16.85 -0.04
CA ALA A 5 -3.24 17.61 0.58
C ALA A 5 -3.60 19.07 0.90
N ARG A 6 -4.63 19.63 0.22
CA ARG A 6 -5.14 20.97 0.52
C ARG A 6 -6.17 20.89 1.67
N PRO A 7 -5.97 21.64 2.77
CA PRO A 7 -6.91 21.66 3.88
C PRO A 7 -8.35 21.98 3.44
N GLY A 8 -9.32 21.32 4.07
CA GLY A 8 -10.74 21.55 3.80
C GLY A 8 -11.26 20.98 2.47
N ARG A 9 -10.41 20.34 1.65
CA ARG A 9 -10.83 19.76 0.37
C ARG A 9 -10.84 18.23 0.44
N VAL A 10 -11.99 17.66 0.09
CA VAL A 10 -12.16 16.21 -0.07
C VAL A 10 -11.47 15.75 -1.36
N ALA A 11 -10.71 14.66 -1.27
CA ALA A 11 -10.14 13.98 -2.44
C ALA A 11 -11.10 12.90 -2.94
N GLN A 12 -11.59 12.04 -2.04
CA GLN A 12 -12.44 10.91 -2.41
C GLN A 12 -13.36 10.51 -1.25
N GLU A 13 -14.56 10.04 -1.59
CA GLU A 13 -15.48 9.43 -0.64
C GLU A 13 -15.58 7.92 -0.87
N TYR A 14 -15.54 7.17 0.24
CA TYR A 14 -15.62 5.72 0.26
C TYR A 14 -16.86 5.32 1.05
N ARG A 15 -17.77 4.60 0.40
CA ARG A 15 -18.88 3.96 1.10
C ARG A 15 -18.35 2.79 1.93
N VAL A 16 -18.83 2.68 3.17
CA VAL A 16 -18.51 1.58 4.08
C VAL A 16 -19.77 0.72 4.20
N PRO A 17 -19.90 -0.35 3.40
CA PRO A 17 -21.15 -1.13 3.30
C PRO A 17 -21.30 -2.14 4.46
N PHE A 18 -20.77 -1.83 5.64
CA PHE A 18 -20.79 -2.71 6.81
C PHE A 18 -21.58 -2.05 7.92
N ALA A 19 -22.65 -2.72 8.36
CA ALA A 19 -23.46 -2.26 9.47
C ALA A 19 -22.63 -2.17 10.77
N ARG A 20 -23.04 -1.27 11.67
CA ARG A 20 -22.48 -1.18 13.02
C ARG A 20 -23.44 -1.85 14.02
N PRO A 21 -22.94 -2.55 15.07
CA PRO A 21 -21.54 -2.80 15.40
C PRO A 21 -20.89 -3.85 14.48
N ARG A 22 -19.56 -3.79 14.32
CA ARG A 22 -18.80 -4.72 13.47
C ARG A 22 -18.23 -5.85 14.32
N SER A 23 -18.52 -7.09 13.96
CA SER A 23 -17.95 -8.29 14.60
C SER A 23 -16.52 -8.57 14.13
N LEU A 24 -15.79 -9.42 14.85
CA LEU A 24 -14.46 -9.87 14.43
C LEU A 24 -14.50 -10.62 13.09
N GLU A 25 -15.55 -11.42 12.86
CA GLU A 25 -15.75 -12.15 11.62
C GLU A 25 -15.85 -11.20 10.42
N ILE A 26 -16.66 -10.14 10.52
CA ILE A 26 -16.76 -9.11 9.47
C ILE A 26 -15.40 -8.43 9.25
N MET A 27 -14.65 -8.14 10.32
CA MET A 27 -13.32 -7.51 10.21
C MET A 27 -12.25 -8.42 9.62
N ALA A 28 -12.46 -9.73 9.62
CA ALA A 28 -11.58 -10.70 8.97
C ALA A 28 -11.92 -10.93 7.49
N MET A 29 -13.02 -10.36 6.99
CA MET A 29 -13.44 -10.53 5.59
C MET A 29 -12.53 -9.80 4.62
N LYS A 30 -12.30 -10.40 3.44
CA LYS A 30 -11.46 -9.86 2.37
C LYS A 30 -11.93 -8.47 1.92
N GLU A 31 -13.24 -8.24 1.85
CA GLU A 31 -13.85 -7.00 1.41
C GLU A 31 -13.45 -5.82 2.31
N VAL A 32 -13.26 -6.06 3.61
CA VAL A 32 -12.77 -5.06 4.56
C VAL A 32 -11.29 -4.77 4.34
N PHE A 33 -10.49 -5.82 4.10
CA PHE A 33 -9.08 -5.66 3.76
C PHE A 33 -8.90 -4.88 2.45
N ASP A 34 -9.65 -5.23 1.40
CA ASP A 34 -9.59 -4.59 0.10
C ASP A 34 -9.97 -3.12 0.20
N LEU A 35 -11.10 -2.80 0.84
CA LEU A 35 -11.52 -1.41 1.05
C LEU A 35 -10.45 -0.61 1.79
N THR A 36 -9.86 -1.21 2.82
CA THR A 36 -8.78 -0.56 3.59
C THR A 36 -7.54 -0.33 2.74
N ASN A 37 -7.16 -1.30 1.89
CA ASN A 37 -6.00 -1.19 1.02
C ASN A 37 -6.21 -0.14 -0.08
N THR A 38 -7.40 -0.06 -0.67
CA THR A 38 -7.76 0.98 -1.64
C THR A 38 -7.65 2.37 -1.01
N ILE A 39 -8.25 2.57 0.16
CA ILE A 39 -8.16 3.84 0.90
C ILE A 39 -6.70 4.20 1.20
N LYS A 40 -5.89 3.22 1.63
CA LYS A 40 -4.46 3.43 1.90
C LYS A 40 -3.68 3.85 0.65
N MET A 41 -3.98 3.26 -0.50
CA MET A 41 -3.33 3.64 -1.77
C MET A 41 -3.64 5.08 -2.17
N ASP A 42 -4.86 5.56 -1.95
CA ASP A 42 -5.19 6.97 -2.20
C ASP A 42 -4.52 7.95 -1.23
N ILE A 43 -4.19 7.50 -0.02
CA ILE A 43 -3.54 8.34 1.00
C ILE A 43 -2.03 8.36 0.81
N VAL A 44 -1.39 7.19 0.63
CA VAL A 44 0.06 7.03 0.68
C VAL A 44 0.68 6.89 -0.72
N GLY A 45 -0.11 6.46 -1.71
CA GLY A 45 0.38 6.12 -3.04
C GLY A 45 1.04 4.74 -3.12
N GLU A 46 1.39 4.33 -4.34
CA GLU A 46 2.08 3.06 -4.59
C GLU A 46 3.50 3.10 -4.02
N ARG A 47 3.84 2.08 -3.21
CA ARG A 47 5.20 1.95 -2.69
C ARG A 47 6.09 1.39 -3.80
N VAL A 48 6.76 2.26 -4.53
CA VAL A 48 7.77 1.87 -5.52
C VAL A 48 8.89 1.14 -4.78
N ARG A 49 9.00 -0.19 -4.97
CA ARG A 49 10.19 -0.91 -4.53
C ARG A 49 11.37 -0.34 -5.32
N PRO A 50 12.44 0.15 -4.66
CA PRO A 50 13.65 0.53 -5.38
C PRO A 50 14.06 -0.65 -6.27
N LYS A 51 14.26 -0.42 -7.57
CA LYS A 51 14.84 -1.45 -8.44
C LYS A 51 16.13 -1.90 -7.78
N ALA A 52 16.24 -3.20 -7.48
CA ALA A 52 17.45 -3.77 -6.94
C ALA A 52 18.58 -3.36 -7.89
N ARG A 53 19.54 -2.58 -7.39
CA ARG A 53 20.72 -2.20 -8.16
C ARG A 53 21.35 -3.51 -8.60
N GLU A 54 21.45 -3.74 -9.91
CA GLU A 54 22.17 -4.90 -10.45
C GLU A 54 23.54 -4.90 -9.78
N ARG A 55 23.75 -5.89 -8.91
CA ARG A 55 25.07 -6.11 -8.33
C ARG A 55 25.93 -6.53 -9.51
N GLY A 56 26.70 -5.59 -10.05
CA GLY A 56 27.72 -5.89 -11.05
C GLY A 56 28.49 -7.10 -10.57
N THR A 57 28.52 -8.13 -11.41
CA THR A 57 29.26 -9.37 -11.15
C THR A 57 30.69 -8.97 -10.79
N ALA A 58 31.07 -9.14 -9.53
CA ALA A 58 32.45 -8.96 -9.12
C ALA A 58 33.27 -9.99 -9.91
N GLU A 59 34.04 -9.53 -10.89
CA GLU A 59 35.01 -10.39 -11.57
C GLU A 59 35.97 -10.90 -10.50
N ILE A 60 35.88 -12.20 -10.24
CA ILE A 60 36.81 -12.92 -9.39
C ILE A 60 38.15 -12.86 -10.11
N VAL A 61 39.01 -11.93 -9.72
CA VAL A 61 40.40 -11.87 -10.18
C VAL A 61 41.10 -13.12 -9.64
N ARG A 62 41.17 -14.16 -10.47
CA ARG A 62 42.00 -15.33 -10.21
C ARG A 62 43.45 -14.88 -10.26
N ILE A 63 44.06 -14.71 -9.08
CA ILE A 63 45.51 -14.61 -8.92
C ILE A 63 46.09 -15.91 -9.48
N ARG A 64 46.86 -15.82 -10.56
CA ARG A 64 47.62 -16.96 -11.09
C ARG A 64 48.83 -17.24 -10.19
N PRO A 65 49.29 -18.51 -10.10
CA PRO A 65 50.31 -18.96 -9.16
C PRO A 65 51.68 -18.32 -9.41
#